data_AF-A0A9X8DTY5-F1
#
_entry.id   AF-A0A9X8DTY5-F1
#
_cell.length_a   1.000
_cell.length_b   1.000
_cell.length_c   1.000
_cell.angle_alpha   90.00
_cell.angle_beta   90.00
_cell.angle_gamma   90.00
#
_symmetry.space_group_name_H-M   'P 1'
#
loop_
_entity.id
_entity.type
_entity.pdbx_description
1 polymer ?
#
loop_
_entity_poly.entity_id
_entity_poly.type
_entity_poly.pdbx_seq_one_letter_code
_entity_poly.pdbx_strand_id
1 'polypeptide(L)'
;MKPPQSVRLLDVPDEDDWTCDPCLRESYDSFHALAIPSTYASFPDASIPDGGSRAGQRWDNLVTHCYAGVMDIYAATTCITLIHAVDHANQASLHAQGERAGCDCRAYTSFPSTLPSTVMRRLVVKAIMSNVLMANAIWDWGKHDRAKLPPDHAVRTKAILVGILSDLGRVLKLPTFTRGRHRFTTSGMHEAKEFMHAFHYLCRRITFSTTLLHRQVEVMKDAGLPANEASRITQYHWYIQARIDKLCHIKLYRTPQATRSFTRLCILALPLLYGPYYVYIATAGTTNFAFALTLSMATSLIMIGIFNVEKALEDPFTEEGLDGVKVERAMHRILDALDVV
;
A
#
# COMPACT_ATOMS: atom_id res chain seq x y z
N MET A 1 -64.65 -10.73 0.07
CA MET A 1 -63.31 -10.44 -0.52
C MET A 1 -62.41 -9.95 0.60
N LYS A 2 -61.41 -10.73 1.02
CA LYS A 2 -60.39 -10.30 2.01
C LYS A 2 -59.31 -9.49 1.28
N PRO A 3 -58.73 -8.43 1.90
CA PRO A 3 -57.63 -7.69 1.30
C PRO A 3 -56.35 -8.55 1.25
N PRO A 4 -55.44 -8.31 0.29
CA PRO A 4 -54.25 -9.12 0.10
C PRO A 4 -53.27 -8.94 1.28
N GLN A 5 -52.77 -10.05 1.81
CA GLN A 5 -51.71 -10.07 2.82
C GLN A 5 -50.40 -9.58 2.19
N SER A 6 -49.73 -8.63 2.84
CA SER A 6 -48.39 -8.19 2.48
C SER A 6 -47.39 -9.30 2.80
N VAL A 7 -46.91 -9.98 1.77
CA VAL A 7 -45.83 -10.97 1.87
C VAL A 7 -44.52 -10.24 2.21
N ARG A 8 -43.85 -10.64 3.29
CA ARG A 8 -42.49 -10.18 3.61
C ARG A 8 -41.52 -10.81 2.63
N LEU A 9 -40.52 -10.06 2.19
CA LEU A 9 -39.54 -10.41 1.15
C LEU A 9 -38.63 -11.62 1.48
N LEU A 10 -38.90 -12.36 2.56
CA LEU A 10 -38.11 -13.49 3.06
C LEU A 10 -38.94 -14.72 3.46
N ASP A 11 -40.25 -14.74 3.22
CA ASP A 11 -41.05 -15.96 3.41
C ASP A 11 -40.99 -16.82 2.13
N VAL A 12 -39.80 -17.34 1.81
CA VAL A 12 -39.65 -18.48 0.89
C VAL A 12 -39.60 -19.73 1.77
N PRO A 13 -40.52 -20.70 1.61
CA PRO A 13 -40.43 -21.97 2.32
C PRO A 13 -39.34 -22.81 1.64
N ASP A 14 -38.09 -22.61 2.03
CA ASP A 14 -36.99 -23.49 1.62
C ASP A 14 -36.92 -24.66 2.61
N GLU A 15 -36.92 -25.89 2.08
CA GLU A 15 -36.93 -27.15 2.85
C GLU A 15 -35.65 -27.43 3.67
N ASP A 16 -34.68 -26.50 3.68
CA ASP A 16 -33.43 -26.60 4.43
C ASP A 16 -33.22 -25.35 5.31
N ASP A 17 -34.07 -25.20 6.33
CA ASP A 17 -33.83 -24.20 7.39
C ASP A 17 -32.67 -24.68 8.27
N TRP A 18 -31.45 -24.43 7.80
CA TRP A 18 -30.17 -24.74 8.46
C TRP A 18 -30.06 -24.13 9.87
N THR A 19 -30.94 -23.20 10.24
CA THR A 19 -31.03 -22.64 11.60
C THR A 19 -31.62 -23.63 12.62
N CYS A 20 -32.18 -24.76 12.16
CA CYS A 20 -32.70 -25.83 13.01
C CYS A 20 -31.71 -26.97 13.29
N ASP A 21 -30.47 -26.90 12.81
CA ASP A 21 -29.45 -27.92 13.04
C ASP A 21 -29.02 -27.95 14.53
N PRO A 22 -29.13 -29.11 15.24
CA PRO A 22 -28.83 -29.20 16.68
C PRO A 22 -27.42 -28.73 17.05
N CYS A 23 -26.45 -28.83 16.13
CA CYS A 23 -25.07 -28.44 16.37
C CYS A 23 -24.87 -26.92 16.33
N LEU A 24 -25.71 -26.21 15.59
CA LEU A 24 -25.64 -24.76 15.39
C LEU A 24 -26.66 -24.00 16.23
N ARG A 25 -27.73 -24.68 16.68
CA ARG A 25 -28.86 -24.09 17.40
C ARG A 25 -28.45 -23.36 18.66
N GLU A 26 -27.59 -23.95 19.49
CA GLU A 26 -27.17 -23.36 20.76
C GLU A 26 -26.37 -22.06 20.55
N SER A 27 -25.45 -22.07 19.58
CA SER A 27 -24.71 -20.87 19.17
C SER A 27 -25.58 -19.84 18.47
N TYR A 28 -26.53 -20.27 17.63
CA TYR A 28 -27.47 -19.40 16.92
C TYR A 28 -28.42 -18.72 17.91
N ASP A 29 -29.03 -19.47 18.84
CA ASP A 29 -29.92 -18.94 19.86
C ASP A 29 -29.18 -18.01 20.83
N SER A 30 -27.91 -18.28 21.15
CA SER A 30 -27.07 -17.35 21.92
C SER A 30 -26.83 -16.04 21.17
N PHE A 31 -26.52 -16.12 19.87
CA PHE A 31 -26.32 -14.95 19.02
C PHE A 31 -27.63 -14.19 18.73
N HIS A 32 -28.75 -14.91 18.64
CA HIS A 32 -30.08 -14.39 18.38
C HIS A 32 -30.72 -13.79 19.64
N ALA A 33 -30.38 -14.30 20.83
CA ALA A 33 -30.70 -13.67 22.12
C ALA A 33 -29.86 -12.40 22.37
N LEU A 34 -28.66 -12.33 21.80
CA LEU A 34 -27.80 -11.14 21.75
C LEU A 34 -28.09 -10.23 20.56
N ALA A 35 -29.07 -10.57 19.71
CA ALA A 35 -29.38 -9.79 18.53
C ALA A 35 -29.79 -8.38 18.97
N ILE A 36 -29.03 -7.40 18.47
CA ILE A 36 -29.32 -5.98 18.63
C ILE A 36 -30.78 -5.79 18.16
N PRO A 37 -31.66 -5.16 18.97
CA PRO A 37 -33.03 -4.90 18.57
C PRO A 37 -33.03 -4.24 17.19
N SER A 38 -33.92 -4.66 16.29
CA SER A 38 -34.08 -3.99 14.99
C SER A 38 -34.21 -2.49 15.21
N THR A 39 -33.67 -1.67 14.30
CA THR A 39 -33.65 -0.20 14.43
C THR A 39 -35.02 0.39 14.81
N TYR A 40 -36.11 -0.29 14.41
CA TYR A 40 -37.49 0.08 14.75
C TYR A 40 -37.82 0.02 16.26
N ALA A 41 -37.26 -0.95 16.99
CA ALA A 41 -37.45 -1.08 18.44
C ALA A 41 -36.65 -0.03 19.24
N SER A 42 -35.66 0.61 18.61
CA SER A 42 -34.92 1.73 19.20
C SER A 42 -35.71 3.05 19.17
N PHE A 43 -36.86 3.09 18.46
CA PHE A 43 -37.73 4.26 18.33
C PHE A 43 -39.20 3.89 18.62
N PRO A 44 -39.59 3.76 19.91
CA PRO A 44 -40.93 3.29 20.31
C PRO A 44 -42.08 4.24 19.95
N ASP A 45 -41.82 5.49 19.57
CA ASP A 45 -42.85 6.53 19.32
C ASP A 45 -43.57 6.43 17.96
N ALA A 46 -43.32 5.37 17.18
CA ALA A 46 -43.92 5.23 15.85
C ALA A 46 -45.41 4.78 15.86
N SER A 47 -45.96 4.34 16.99
CA SER A 47 -47.26 3.64 17.04
C SER A 47 -48.38 4.30 17.87
N ILE A 48 -48.21 5.49 18.43
CA ILE A 48 -49.29 6.16 19.20
C ILE A 48 -49.96 7.25 18.35
N PRO A 49 -51.28 7.17 18.08
CA PRO A 49 -52.00 8.17 17.31
C PRO A 49 -52.61 9.21 18.24
N ASP A 50 -51.85 10.24 18.63
CA ASP A 50 -52.46 11.45 19.22
C ASP A 50 -51.82 12.73 18.69
N GLY A 51 -52.68 13.63 18.23
CA GLY A 51 -52.35 14.89 17.59
C GLY A 51 -51.88 15.92 18.60
N GLY A 52 -50.56 16.08 18.71
CA GLY A 52 -49.93 17.18 19.42
C GLY A 52 -48.46 17.32 19.04
N SER A 53 -48.11 18.41 18.36
CA SER A 53 -46.74 18.96 18.20
C SER A 53 -45.57 17.99 17.90
N ARG A 54 -45.76 16.99 17.02
CA ARG A 54 -44.68 16.06 16.58
C ARG A 54 -43.54 16.72 15.78
N ALA A 55 -43.74 17.92 15.24
CA ALA A 55 -42.70 18.61 14.47
C ALA A 55 -41.58 19.16 15.38
N GLY A 56 -41.92 19.77 16.53
CA GLY A 56 -40.95 20.39 17.44
C GLY A 56 -39.99 19.36 18.05
N GLN A 57 -40.53 18.29 18.67
CA GLN A 57 -39.71 17.23 19.26
C GLN A 57 -38.84 16.47 18.25
N ARG A 58 -39.31 16.31 17.00
CA ARG A 58 -38.51 15.69 15.93
C ARG A 58 -37.33 16.57 15.54
N TRP A 59 -37.50 17.90 15.49
CA TRP A 59 -36.40 18.83 15.25
C TRP A 59 -35.46 18.92 16.44
N ASP A 60 -35.97 18.96 17.67
CA ASP A 60 -35.11 19.04 18.87
C ASP A 60 -34.29 17.76 19.07
N ASN A 61 -34.88 16.58 18.85
CA ASN A 61 -34.14 15.33 18.88
C ASN A 61 -33.13 15.25 17.73
N LEU A 62 -33.51 15.62 16.50
CA LEU A 62 -32.58 15.66 15.37
C LEU A 62 -31.44 16.65 15.60
N VAL A 63 -31.72 17.83 16.15
CA VAL A 63 -30.73 18.86 16.51
C VAL A 63 -29.82 18.36 17.62
N THR A 64 -30.36 17.67 18.64
CA THR A 64 -29.56 17.08 19.73
C THR A 64 -28.70 15.91 19.23
N HIS A 65 -29.22 15.09 18.31
CA HIS A 65 -28.48 14.02 17.64
C HIS A 65 -27.41 14.55 16.67
N CYS A 66 -27.71 15.63 15.94
CA CYS A 66 -26.73 16.35 15.12
C CYS A 66 -25.70 17.05 16.00
N TYR A 67 -26.09 17.60 17.15
CA TYR A 67 -25.17 18.22 18.11
C TYR A 67 -24.23 17.18 18.72
N ALA A 68 -24.73 15.99 19.11
CA ALA A 68 -23.90 14.88 19.56
C ALA A 68 -22.97 14.36 18.46
N GLY A 69 -23.45 14.21 17.22
CA GLY A 69 -22.62 13.86 16.06
C GLY A 69 -21.59 14.93 15.70
N VAL A 70 -21.91 16.22 15.89
CA VAL A 70 -20.98 17.35 15.73
C VAL A 70 -19.96 17.35 16.86
N MET A 71 -20.33 16.98 18.08
CA MET A 71 -19.39 16.80 19.19
C MET A 71 -18.49 15.58 18.99
N ASP A 72 -18.96 14.51 18.37
CA ASP A 72 -18.12 13.38 17.92
C ASP A 72 -17.22 13.76 16.75
N ILE A 73 -17.67 14.62 15.82
CA ILE A 73 -16.81 15.23 14.80
C ILE A 73 -15.79 16.18 15.45
N TYR A 74 -16.17 16.94 16.47
CA TYR A 74 -15.27 17.82 17.20
C TYR A 74 -14.24 17.00 17.98
N ALA A 75 -14.67 15.93 18.66
CA ALA A 75 -13.81 14.97 19.33
C ALA A 75 -12.88 14.27 18.32
N ALA A 76 -13.40 13.77 17.20
CA ALA A 76 -12.61 13.16 16.14
C ALA A 76 -11.64 14.15 15.49
N THR A 77 -12.03 15.40 15.27
CA THR A 77 -11.13 16.44 14.73
C THR A 77 -10.10 16.89 15.76
N THR A 78 -10.43 16.96 17.05
CA THR A 78 -9.45 17.17 18.13
C THR A 78 -8.49 15.97 18.26
N CYS A 79 -8.97 14.74 18.11
CA CYS A 79 -8.11 13.55 18.08
C CYS A 79 -7.25 13.52 16.82
N ILE A 80 -7.78 13.87 15.64
CA ILE A 80 -7.02 13.96 14.39
C ILE A 80 -5.97 15.07 14.47
N THR A 81 -6.29 16.22 15.06
CA THR A 81 -5.32 17.32 15.26
C THR A 81 -4.28 16.99 16.32
N LEU A 82 -4.65 16.29 17.40
CA LEU A 82 -3.69 15.75 18.38
C LEU A 82 -2.80 14.67 17.77
N ILE A 83 -3.34 13.76 16.94
CA ILE A 83 -2.57 12.74 16.23
C ILE A 83 -1.65 13.39 15.19
N HIS A 84 -2.10 14.41 14.45
CA HIS A 84 -1.25 15.18 13.56
C HIS A 84 -0.18 15.98 14.30
N ALA A 85 -0.47 16.49 15.50
CA ALA A 85 0.50 17.17 16.35
C ALA A 85 1.54 16.19 16.92
N VAL A 86 1.12 14.96 17.28
CA VAL A 86 2.01 13.87 17.69
C VAL A 86 2.86 13.36 16.51
N ASP A 87 2.30 13.26 15.30
CA ASP A 87 3.05 12.90 14.08
C ASP A 87 4.07 13.98 13.72
N HIS A 88 3.70 15.27 13.83
CA HIS A 88 4.63 16.39 13.70
C HIS A 88 5.74 16.38 14.76
N ALA A 89 5.40 16.05 16.01
CA ALA A 89 6.37 15.92 17.10
C ALA A 89 7.32 14.72 16.89
N ASN A 90 6.81 13.60 16.40
CA ASN A 90 7.60 12.42 16.05
C ASN A 90 8.53 12.69 14.85
N GLN A 91 8.03 13.34 13.80
CA GLN A 91 8.86 13.76 12.66
C GLN A 91 9.96 14.74 13.06
N ALA A 92 9.67 15.67 13.98
CA ALA A 92 10.68 16.57 14.55
C ALA A 92 11.75 15.82 15.37
N SER A 93 11.35 14.79 16.12
CA SER A 93 12.31 13.95 16.88
C SER A 93 13.18 13.06 15.98
N LEU A 94 12.65 12.56 14.85
CA LEU A 94 13.40 11.76 13.88
C LEU A 94 14.42 12.59 13.11
N HIS A 95 14.09 13.85 12.77
CA HIS A 95 15.07 14.80 12.22
C HIS A 95 16.20 15.10 13.23
N ALA A 96 15.89 15.22 14.53
CA ALA A 96 16.89 15.45 15.58
C ALA A 96 17.78 14.23 15.88
N GLN A 97 17.29 12.99 15.65
CA GLN A 97 18.10 11.77 15.76
C GLN A 97 18.93 11.48 14.50
N GLY A 98 18.49 11.93 13.32
CA GLY A 98 19.22 11.81 12.05
C GLY A 98 20.55 12.56 12.02
N GLU A 99 20.69 13.65 12.80
CA GLU A 99 21.95 14.40 12.93
C GLU A 99 22.93 13.80 13.96
N ARG A 100 22.51 12.82 14.78
CA ARG A 100 23.37 12.18 15.80
C ARG A 100 23.82 10.76 15.48
N ALA A 101 23.23 10.10 14.50
CA ALA A 101 23.58 8.72 14.12
C ALA A 101 24.59 8.64 12.97
N GLY A 102 25.69 9.40 13.08
CA GLY A 102 26.94 9.05 12.41
C GLY A 102 27.71 8.08 13.31
N CYS A 103 28.11 6.93 12.76
CA CYS A 103 28.83 5.83 13.44
C CYS A 103 28.02 5.00 14.45
N ASP A 104 27.50 3.86 13.99
CA ASP A 104 27.95 2.59 14.55
C ASP A 104 27.61 1.40 13.64
N CYS A 105 28.65 0.82 13.04
CA CYS A 105 28.57 -0.47 12.35
C CYS A 105 28.82 -1.58 13.38
N ARG A 106 27.77 -2.30 13.78
CA ARG A 106 27.96 -3.61 14.41
C ARG A 106 27.05 -4.67 13.84
N ALA A 107 27.70 -5.77 13.48
CA ALA A 107 27.17 -6.96 12.86
C ALA A 107 26.05 -7.60 13.67
N TYR A 108 25.05 -8.14 12.98
CA TYR A 108 24.27 -9.28 13.47
C TYR A 108 24.11 -10.29 12.34
N THR A 109 24.95 -11.32 12.45
CA THR A 109 24.80 -12.64 11.85
C THR A 109 23.76 -13.43 12.63
N SER A 110 22.63 -13.76 12.01
CA SER A 110 21.89 -15.00 12.28
C SER A 110 20.71 -15.11 11.33
N PHE A 111 20.79 -16.08 10.42
CA PHE A 111 19.67 -16.57 9.61
C PHE A 111 18.61 -17.23 10.52
N PRO A 112 17.33 -17.14 10.12
CA PRO A 112 16.53 -18.35 10.05
C PRO A 112 15.90 -18.55 8.66
N SER A 113 15.86 -19.82 8.29
CA SER A 113 15.17 -20.41 7.16
C SER A 113 13.66 -20.18 7.25
N THR A 114 13.14 -19.32 6.39
CA THR A 114 11.81 -19.36 5.73
C THR A 114 11.62 -17.99 5.07
N LEU A 115 12.10 -17.84 3.85
CA LEU A 115 12.21 -16.54 3.18
C LEU A 115 10.86 -16.13 2.54
N PRO A 116 10.23 -15.04 2.99
CA PRO A 116 9.01 -14.54 2.37
C PRO A 116 9.32 -13.95 0.98
N SER A 117 8.30 -13.98 0.11
CA SER A 117 8.28 -13.72 -1.34
C SER A 117 8.82 -12.35 -1.82
N THR A 118 9.31 -11.51 -0.91
CA THR A 118 9.92 -10.19 -1.16
C THR A 118 11.45 -10.24 -1.19
N VAL A 119 12.09 -11.11 -0.41
CA VAL A 119 13.57 -11.28 -0.44
C VAL A 119 14.01 -11.98 -1.73
N MET A 120 13.21 -12.95 -2.20
CA MET A 120 13.42 -13.61 -3.50
C MET A 120 13.45 -12.60 -4.66
N ARG A 121 12.67 -11.52 -4.60
CA ARG A 121 12.65 -10.49 -5.66
C ARG A 121 13.89 -9.59 -5.66
N ARG A 122 14.49 -9.30 -4.51
CA ARG A 122 15.73 -8.49 -4.42
C ARG A 122 16.99 -9.27 -4.84
N LEU A 123 17.03 -10.57 -4.56
CA LEU A 123 18.12 -11.45 -5.00
C LEU A 123 18.14 -11.67 -6.51
N VAL A 124 16.98 -11.61 -7.17
CA VAL A 124 16.87 -11.92 -8.61
C VAL A 124 17.54 -10.87 -9.48
N VAL A 125 17.35 -9.56 -9.23
CA VAL A 125 18.03 -8.52 -10.05
C VAL A 125 19.55 -8.60 -9.85
N LYS A 126 20.01 -8.75 -8.60
CA LYS A 126 21.42 -8.96 -8.28
C LYS A 126 22.01 -10.15 -9.05
N ALA A 127 21.37 -11.31 -8.93
CA ALA A 127 21.86 -12.55 -9.52
C ALA A 127 21.90 -12.46 -11.06
N ILE A 128 20.85 -11.90 -11.69
CA ILE A 128 20.82 -11.79 -13.15
C ILE A 128 21.91 -10.81 -13.64
N MET A 129 22.05 -9.63 -13.02
CA MET A 129 23.08 -8.67 -13.42
C MET A 129 24.50 -9.23 -13.23
N SER A 130 24.74 -9.95 -12.12
CA SER A 130 26.03 -10.61 -11.88
C SER A 130 26.31 -11.70 -12.91
N ASN A 131 25.30 -12.52 -13.26
CA ASN A 131 25.45 -13.55 -14.29
C ASN A 131 25.70 -12.96 -15.69
N VAL A 132 25.07 -11.83 -16.03
CA VAL A 132 25.33 -11.13 -17.29
C VAL A 132 26.76 -10.58 -17.31
N LEU A 133 27.23 -10.00 -16.21
CA LEU A 133 28.61 -9.52 -16.11
C LEU A 133 29.61 -10.68 -16.20
N MET A 134 29.40 -11.77 -15.46
CA MET A 134 30.24 -12.96 -15.52
C MET A 134 30.27 -13.57 -16.93
N ALA A 135 29.13 -13.63 -17.63
CA ALA A 135 29.08 -14.13 -19.00
C ALA A 135 29.91 -13.28 -19.97
N ASN A 136 29.98 -11.96 -19.77
CA ASN A 136 30.81 -11.05 -20.56
C ASN A 136 32.28 -11.03 -20.09
N ALA A 137 32.55 -11.32 -18.82
CA ALA A 137 33.87 -11.22 -18.20
C ALA A 137 34.66 -12.53 -18.19
N ILE A 138 34.02 -13.71 -18.18
CA ILE A 138 34.70 -15.02 -18.01
C ILE A 138 34.67 -15.84 -19.31
N TRP A 139 34.04 -15.34 -20.37
CA TRP A 139 33.94 -16.01 -21.67
C TRP A 139 35.29 -16.53 -22.21
N ASP A 140 35.43 -17.85 -22.36
CA ASP A 140 36.47 -18.52 -23.15
C ASP A 140 35.98 -19.94 -23.57
N TRP A 141 35.69 -20.14 -24.85
CA TRP A 141 35.22 -21.44 -25.39
C TRP A 141 36.24 -22.12 -26.31
N GLY A 142 37.52 -21.84 -26.06
CA GLY A 142 38.64 -22.51 -26.73
C GLY A 142 39.05 -21.86 -28.04
N LYS A 143 40.36 -21.94 -28.34
CA LYS A 143 41.08 -21.27 -29.44
C LYS A 143 41.37 -19.76 -29.26
N HIS A 144 41.47 -19.25 -28.04
CA HIS A 144 41.89 -17.86 -27.75
C HIS A 144 41.07 -16.77 -28.47
N ASP A 145 39.84 -17.06 -28.91
CA ASP A 145 38.97 -16.10 -29.58
C ASP A 145 38.64 -14.89 -28.69
N ARG A 146 38.80 -15.02 -27.36
CA ARG A 146 38.74 -13.91 -26.42
C ARG A 146 39.76 -12.80 -26.71
N ALA A 147 40.93 -13.12 -27.28
CA ALA A 147 41.91 -12.09 -27.65
C ALA A 147 41.41 -11.15 -28.75
N LYS A 148 40.34 -11.53 -29.48
CA LYS A 148 39.69 -10.69 -30.48
C LYS A 148 38.73 -9.67 -29.86
N LEU A 149 38.31 -9.87 -28.61
CA LEU A 149 37.45 -8.93 -27.90
C LEU A 149 38.25 -7.68 -27.48
N PRO A 150 37.62 -6.49 -27.51
CA PRO A 150 38.24 -5.30 -26.95
C PRO A 150 38.60 -5.51 -25.47
N PRO A 151 39.78 -5.04 -25.00
CA PRO A 151 40.19 -5.20 -23.61
C PRO A 151 39.24 -4.51 -22.62
N ASP A 152 38.51 -3.48 -23.09
CA ASP A 152 37.53 -2.71 -22.31
C ASP A 152 36.12 -3.32 -22.32
N HIS A 153 35.89 -4.47 -22.97
CA HIS A 153 34.55 -5.06 -23.14
C HIS A 153 33.83 -5.34 -21.81
N ALA A 154 34.53 -5.96 -20.86
CA ALA A 154 33.98 -6.30 -19.55
C ALA A 154 33.70 -5.04 -18.71
N VAL A 155 34.62 -4.07 -18.73
CA VAL A 155 34.50 -2.80 -18.02
C VAL A 155 33.34 -1.98 -18.58
N ARG A 156 33.19 -1.93 -19.90
CA ARG A 156 32.06 -1.28 -20.56
C ARG A 156 30.73 -1.95 -20.22
N THR A 157 30.67 -3.27 -20.21
CA THR A 157 29.47 -4.02 -19.81
C THR A 157 29.09 -3.70 -18.37
N LYS A 158 30.06 -3.69 -17.46
CA LYS A 158 29.87 -3.29 -16.06
C LYS A 158 29.34 -1.85 -15.96
N ALA A 159 29.95 -0.91 -16.67
CA ALA A 159 29.50 0.50 -16.67
C ALA A 159 28.05 0.66 -17.14
N ILE A 160 27.64 -0.10 -18.16
CA ILE A 160 26.24 -0.12 -18.64
C ILE A 160 25.30 -0.66 -17.56
N LEU A 161 25.65 -1.78 -16.92
CA LEU A 161 24.86 -2.38 -15.84
C LEU A 161 24.73 -1.44 -14.63
N VAL A 162 25.81 -0.77 -14.24
CA VAL A 162 25.80 0.25 -13.18
C VAL A 162 24.94 1.45 -13.55
N GLY A 163 24.99 1.89 -14.81
CA GLY A 163 24.12 2.95 -15.34
C GLY A 163 22.63 2.59 -15.23
N ILE A 164 22.26 1.38 -15.65
CA ILE A 164 20.89 0.85 -15.52
C ILE A 164 20.45 0.82 -14.05
N LEU A 165 21.32 0.34 -13.15
CA LEU A 165 21.03 0.24 -11.72
C LEU A 165 20.82 1.62 -11.08
N SER A 166 21.67 2.60 -11.42
CA SER A 166 21.57 3.97 -10.92
C SER A 166 20.28 4.65 -11.39
N ASP A 167 19.96 4.52 -12.69
CA ASP A 167 18.75 5.10 -13.27
C ASP A 167 17.49 4.44 -12.69
N LEU A 168 17.49 3.12 -12.48
CA LEU A 168 16.42 2.42 -11.76
C LEU A 168 16.24 2.94 -10.33
N GLY A 169 17.34 3.11 -9.59
CA GLY A 169 17.30 3.66 -8.24
C GLY A 169 16.65 5.05 -8.19
N ARG A 170 16.94 5.91 -9.18
CA ARG A 170 16.34 7.24 -9.32
C ARG A 170 14.84 7.17 -9.64
N VAL A 171 14.43 6.25 -10.53
CA VAL A 171 13.01 6.03 -10.85
C VAL A 171 12.22 5.60 -9.62
N LEU A 172 12.77 4.68 -8.82
CA LEU A 172 12.08 4.15 -7.63
C LEU A 172 11.95 5.18 -6.50
N LYS A 173 12.94 6.07 -6.37
CA LYS A 173 12.93 7.17 -5.39
C LYS A 173 12.11 8.38 -5.83
N LEU A 174 11.67 8.44 -7.09
CA LEU A 174 10.92 9.59 -7.60
C LEU A 174 9.64 9.84 -6.76
N PRO A 175 9.32 11.11 -6.44
CA PRO A 175 8.11 11.46 -5.71
C PRO A 175 6.84 11.09 -6.49
N THR A 176 5.76 10.91 -5.73
CA THR A 176 4.47 10.47 -6.27
C THR A 176 3.80 11.61 -7.02
N PHE A 177 3.38 11.39 -8.27
CA PHE A 177 2.68 12.40 -9.08
C PHE A 177 1.23 12.05 -9.45
N THR A 178 0.67 10.96 -8.90
CA THR A 178 -0.69 10.48 -9.22
C THR A 178 -1.78 10.88 -8.20
N ARG A 179 -1.44 11.69 -7.19
CA ARG A 179 -2.41 12.17 -6.18
C ARG A 179 -3.47 13.09 -6.80
N GLY A 180 -4.66 13.15 -6.19
CA GLY A 180 -5.75 14.02 -6.62
C GLY A 180 -5.36 15.50 -6.79
N ARG A 181 -4.51 16.04 -5.90
CA ARG A 181 -4.01 17.43 -6.01
C ARG A 181 -3.32 17.71 -7.37
N HIS A 182 -2.64 16.72 -7.93
CA HIS A 182 -1.94 16.86 -9.20
C HIS A 182 -2.86 16.87 -10.42
N ARG A 183 -4.12 16.49 -10.24
CA ARG A 183 -5.14 16.53 -11.29
C ARG A 183 -6.06 17.74 -11.19
N PHE A 184 -6.29 18.23 -9.96
CA PHE A 184 -7.30 19.26 -9.70
C PHE A 184 -6.73 20.64 -9.35
N THR A 185 -5.43 20.78 -9.08
CA THR A 185 -4.80 22.08 -8.77
C THR A 185 -3.80 22.48 -9.85
N THR A 186 -3.75 23.77 -10.20
CA THR A 186 -2.84 24.31 -11.23
C THR A 186 -1.37 24.12 -10.85
N SER A 187 -1.01 24.42 -9.59
CA SER A 187 0.34 24.18 -9.06
C SER A 187 0.69 22.70 -9.04
N GLY A 188 -0.23 21.82 -8.64
CA GLY A 188 -0.01 20.38 -8.62
C GLY A 188 0.09 19.75 -10.02
N MET A 189 -0.61 20.29 -11.02
CA MET A 189 -0.46 19.87 -12.41
C MET A 189 0.93 20.20 -12.96
N HIS A 190 1.49 21.36 -12.58
CA HIS A 190 2.85 21.73 -12.98
C HIS A 190 3.89 20.78 -12.36
N GLU A 191 3.80 20.56 -11.05
CA GLU A 191 4.66 19.61 -10.30
C GLU A 191 4.59 18.20 -10.91
N ALA A 192 3.39 17.71 -11.23
CA ALA A 192 3.24 16.40 -11.84
C ALA A 192 3.78 16.32 -13.27
N LYS A 193 3.69 17.41 -14.04
CA LYS A 193 4.30 17.48 -15.38
C LYS A 193 5.82 17.37 -15.29
N GLU A 194 6.44 18.10 -14.37
CA GLU A 194 7.89 18.03 -14.13
C GLU A 194 8.34 16.60 -13.75
N PHE A 195 7.64 15.96 -12.81
CA PHE A 195 7.96 14.59 -12.41
C PHE A 195 7.69 13.57 -13.51
N MET A 196 6.63 13.75 -14.30
CA MET A 196 6.33 12.90 -15.46
C MET A 196 7.46 12.99 -16.51
N HIS A 197 7.96 14.20 -16.79
CA HIS A 197 9.10 14.39 -17.69
C HIS A 197 10.37 13.71 -17.18
N ALA A 198 10.67 13.86 -15.87
CA ALA A 198 11.80 13.18 -15.24
C ALA A 198 11.67 11.65 -15.33
N PHE A 199 10.48 11.09 -15.07
CA PHE A 199 10.20 9.66 -15.20
C PHE A 199 10.44 9.16 -16.62
N HIS A 200 9.84 9.80 -17.63
CA HIS A 200 10.02 9.39 -19.03
C HIS A 200 11.47 9.51 -19.49
N TYR A 201 12.18 10.54 -19.05
CA TYR A 201 13.60 10.71 -19.34
C TYR A 201 14.44 9.55 -18.78
N LEU A 202 14.24 9.17 -17.52
CA LEU A 202 14.95 8.04 -16.90
C LEU A 202 14.59 6.70 -17.56
N CYS A 203 13.32 6.45 -17.85
CA CYS A 203 12.90 5.24 -18.57
C CYS A 203 13.54 5.14 -19.95
N ARG A 204 13.61 6.24 -20.70
CA ARG A 204 14.31 6.29 -22.00
C ARG A 204 15.80 5.98 -21.88
N ARG A 205 16.46 6.49 -20.82
CA ARG A 205 17.87 6.17 -20.54
C ARG A 205 18.09 4.70 -20.22
N ILE A 206 17.19 4.09 -19.44
CA ILE A 206 17.23 2.66 -19.15
C ILE A 206 17.08 1.86 -20.45
N THR A 207 16.07 2.16 -21.28
CA THR A 207 15.87 1.49 -22.57
C THR A 207 17.11 1.62 -23.46
N PHE A 208 17.68 2.81 -23.57
CA PHE A 208 18.91 3.04 -24.35
C PHE A 208 20.10 2.23 -23.82
N SER A 209 20.28 2.19 -22.49
CA SER A 209 21.34 1.40 -21.85
C SER A 209 21.14 -0.10 -22.08
N THR A 210 19.91 -0.59 -22.06
CA THR A 210 19.58 -1.97 -22.43
C THR A 210 19.92 -2.26 -23.89
N THR A 211 19.66 -1.34 -24.82
CA THR A 211 20.10 -1.49 -26.22
C THR A 211 21.63 -1.58 -26.34
N LEU A 212 22.37 -0.75 -25.57
CA LEU A 212 23.83 -0.84 -25.53
C LEU A 212 24.33 -2.17 -24.96
N LEU A 213 23.61 -2.74 -23.99
CA LEU A 213 23.89 -4.05 -23.42
C LEU A 213 23.68 -5.16 -24.46
N HIS A 214 22.60 -5.14 -25.24
CA HIS A 214 22.41 -6.06 -26.37
C HIS A 214 23.51 -5.93 -27.42
N ARG A 215 24.00 -4.72 -27.69
CA ARG A 215 25.13 -4.49 -28.61
C ARG A 215 26.42 -5.15 -28.13
N GLN A 216 26.64 -5.32 -26.82
CA GLN A 216 27.81 -6.05 -26.30
C GLN A 216 27.79 -7.51 -26.76
N VAL A 217 26.62 -8.15 -26.83
CA VAL A 217 26.50 -9.53 -27.31
C VAL A 217 26.81 -9.62 -28.81
N GLU A 218 26.42 -8.63 -29.60
CA GLU A 218 26.78 -8.58 -31.03
C GLU A 218 28.30 -8.47 -31.22
N VAL A 219 29.00 -7.66 -30.41
CA VAL A 219 30.47 -7.60 -30.42
C VAL A 219 31.09 -8.96 -30.07
N MET A 220 30.50 -9.69 -29.11
CA MET A 220 30.96 -11.04 -28.79
C MET A 220 30.71 -12.03 -29.94
N LYS A 221 29.59 -11.91 -30.66
CA LYS A 221 29.28 -12.72 -31.86
C LYS A 221 30.30 -12.49 -32.97
N ASP A 222 30.66 -11.24 -33.23
CA ASP A 222 31.70 -10.88 -34.20
C ASP A 222 33.07 -11.45 -33.81
N ALA A 223 33.34 -11.58 -32.50
CA ALA A 223 34.56 -12.20 -31.98
C ALA A 223 34.56 -13.74 -32.00
N GLY A 224 33.45 -14.39 -32.36
CA GLY A 224 33.33 -15.85 -32.49
C GLY A 224 32.40 -16.54 -31.48
N LEU A 225 31.58 -15.79 -30.72
CA LEU A 225 30.56 -16.36 -29.82
C LEU A 225 29.52 -17.17 -30.64
N PRO A 226 29.33 -18.47 -30.34
CA PRO A 226 28.32 -19.28 -31.02
C PRO A 226 26.90 -18.77 -30.72
N ALA A 227 26.01 -18.92 -31.70
CA ALA A 227 24.67 -18.34 -31.67
C ALA A 227 23.80 -18.88 -30.52
N ASN A 228 24.01 -20.12 -30.08
CA ASN A 228 23.30 -20.73 -28.95
C ASN A 228 23.61 -20.00 -27.63
N GLU A 229 24.87 -19.72 -27.34
CA GLU A 229 25.30 -19.00 -26.13
C GLU A 229 24.93 -17.51 -26.20
N ALA A 230 25.04 -16.88 -27.38
CA ALA A 230 24.54 -15.52 -27.59
C ALA A 230 23.04 -15.39 -27.27
N SER A 231 22.24 -16.39 -27.65
CA SER A 231 20.82 -16.45 -27.32
C SER A 231 20.60 -16.55 -25.81
N ARG A 232 21.40 -17.35 -25.08
CA ARG A 232 21.32 -17.47 -23.61
C ARG A 232 21.64 -16.16 -22.91
N ILE A 233 22.68 -15.44 -23.34
CA ILE A 233 23.02 -14.12 -22.75
C ILE A 233 21.90 -13.11 -23.04
N THR A 234 21.37 -13.12 -24.27
CA THR A 234 20.24 -12.28 -24.67
C THR A 234 18.99 -12.56 -23.84
N GLN A 235 18.73 -13.83 -23.50
CA GLN A 235 17.64 -14.22 -22.61
C GLN A 235 17.79 -13.59 -21.21
N TYR A 236 19.00 -13.54 -20.66
CA TYR A 236 19.24 -12.85 -19.39
C TYR A 236 19.03 -11.33 -19.49
N HIS A 237 19.35 -10.69 -20.61
CA HIS A 237 19.02 -9.28 -20.82
C HIS A 237 17.50 -9.03 -20.78
N TRP A 238 16.72 -9.89 -21.44
CA TRP A 238 15.25 -9.85 -21.35
C TRP A 238 14.75 -10.02 -19.92
N TYR A 239 15.36 -10.92 -19.13
CA TYR A 239 14.99 -11.07 -17.73
C TYR A 239 15.28 -9.82 -16.89
N ILE A 240 16.40 -9.13 -17.11
CA ILE A 240 16.69 -7.85 -16.44
C ILE A 240 15.61 -6.81 -16.79
N GLN A 241 15.36 -6.62 -18.09
CA GLN A 241 14.37 -5.64 -18.57
C GLN A 241 12.98 -5.92 -18.00
N ALA A 242 12.49 -7.16 -18.07
CA ALA A 242 11.19 -7.53 -17.53
C ALA A 242 11.08 -7.32 -16.01
N ARG A 243 12.18 -7.46 -15.26
CA ARG A 243 12.20 -7.19 -13.81
C ARG A 243 12.19 -5.69 -13.51
N ILE A 244 12.88 -4.89 -14.32
CA ILE A 244 12.84 -3.43 -14.23
C ILE A 244 11.43 -2.92 -14.51
N ASP A 245 10.81 -3.34 -15.61
CA ASP A 245 9.46 -2.91 -15.99
C ASP A 245 8.44 -3.29 -14.91
N LYS A 246 8.59 -4.47 -14.32
CA LYS A 246 7.75 -4.90 -13.18
C LYS A 246 7.90 -3.99 -11.97
N LEU A 247 9.11 -3.53 -11.65
CA LEU A 247 9.35 -2.59 -10.55
C LEU A 247 8.75 -1.21 -10.85
N CYS A 248 8.92 -0.72 -12.08
CA CYS A 248 8.31 0.52 -12.54
C CYS A 248 6.78 0.46 -12.49
N HIS A 249 6.18 -0.67 -12.89
CA HIS A 249 4.74 -0.89 -12.81
C HIS A 249 4.25 -0.90 -11.37
N ILE A 250 4.95 -1.54 -10.43
CA ILE A 250 4.57 -1.48 -9.00
C ILE A 250 4.64 -0.03 -8.48
N LYS A 251 5.64 0.75 -8.90
CA LYS A 251 5.74 2.16 -8.51
C LYS A 251 4.60 3.01 -9.09
N LEU A 252 4.15 2.75 -10.31
CA LEU A 252 3.15 3.55 -11.04
C LEU A 252 1.70 3.13 -10.76
N TYR A 253 1.43 1.83 -10.79
CA TYR A 253 0.10 1.25 -10.53
C TYR A 253 -0.07 0.97 -9.04
N ARG A 254 -0.69 1.93 -8.35
CA ARG A 254 -1.05 1.86 -6.93
C ARG A 254 -2.55 1.80 -6.75
N THR A 255 -2.99 1.76 -5.49
CA THR A 255 -4.40 1.92 -5.10
C THR A 255 -5.03 3.07 -5.89
N PRO A 256 -6.15 2.88 -6.58
CA PRO A 256 -6.74 3.93 -7.40
C PRO A 256 -7.20 5.09 -6.52
N GLN A 257 -7.10 6.31 -7.04
CA GLN A 257 -7.44 7.53 -6.29
C GLN A 257 -8.89 7.52 -5.78
N ALA A 258 -9.81 6.92 -6.53
CA ALA A 258 -11.21 6.78 -6.15
C ALA A 258 -11.38 6.00 -4.84
N THR A 259 -10.70 4.86 -4.70
CA THR A 259 -10.75 4.04 -3.47
C THR A 259 -10.18 4.82 -2.29
N ARG A 260 -9.05 5.54 -2.45
CA ARG A 260 -8.50 6.37 -1.37
C ARG A 260 -9.48 7.45 -0.91
N SER A 261 -10.12 8.15 -1.85
CA SER A 261 -11.11 9.17 -1.52
C SER A 261 -12.35 8.56 -0.85
N PHE A 262 -12.77 7.39 -1.30
CA PHE A 262 -13.89 6.66 -0.71
C PHE A 262 -13.60 6.25 0.74
N THR A 263 -12.44 5.65 1.02
CA THR A 263 -12.04 5.27 2.38
C THR A 263 -12.01 6.49 3.32
N ARG A 264 -11.48 7.64 2.86
CA ARG A 264 -11.49 8.89 3.64
C ARG A 264 -12.90 9.38 3.95
N LEU A 265 -13.80 9.29 2.98
CA LEU A 265 -15.20 9.67 3.16
C LEU A 265 -15.89 8.72 4.16
N CYS A 266 -15.64 7.42 4.07
CA CYS A 266 -16.17 6.44 5.02
C CYS A 266 -15.71 6.76 6.44
N ILE A 267 -14.40 7.02 6.65
CA ILE A 267 -13.86 7.38 7.98
C ILE A 267 -14.54 8.64 8.54
N LEU A 268 -14.88 9.61 7.70
CA LEU A 268 -15.60 10.82 8.12
C LEU A 268 -17.09 10.57 8.41
N ALA A 269 -17.74 9.69 7.63
CA ALA A 269 -19.17 9.40 7.76
C ALA A 269 -19.49 8.41 8.88
N LEU A 270 -18.56 7.52 9.21
CA LEU A 270 -18.72 6.46 10.22
C LEU A 270 -19.13 6.99 11.60
N PRO A 271 -18.46 8.02 12.17
CA PRO A 271 -18.87 8.60 13.46
C PRO A 271 -20.30 9.15 13.45
N LEU A 272 -20.77 9.71 12.34
CA LEU A 272 -22.14 10.23 12.24
C LEU A 272 -23.19 9.12 12.30
N LEU A 273 -22.89 7.94 11.76
CA LEU A 273 -23.80 6.80 11.76
C LEU A 273 -23.78 6.04 13.09
N TYR A 274 -22.60 5.92 13.71
CA TYR A 274 -22.43 5.18 14.97
C TYR A 274 -22.60 6.05 16.23
N GLY A 275 -22.55 7.37 16.13
CA GLY A 275 -22.77 8.30 17.24
C GLY A 275 -24.07 8.05 18.01
N PRO A 276 -25.24 7.92 17.33
CA PRO A 276 -26.50 7.61 18.00
C PRO A 276 -26.47 6.29 18.77
N TYR A 277 -25.73 5.30 18.28
CA TYR A 277 -25.56 4.01 18.95
C TYR A 277 -24.73 4.13 20.24
N TYR A 278 -23.68 4.95 20.25
CA TYR A 278 -22.90 5.20 21.46
C TYR A 278 -23.72 5.95 22.53
N VAL A 279 -24.57 6.90 22.12
CA VAL A 279 -25.50 7.58 23.03
C VAL A 279 -26.52 6.60 23.60
N TYR A 280 -27.09 5.73 22.75
CA TYR A 280 -28.04 4.71 23.20
C TYR A 280 -27.42 3.75 24.23
N ILE A 281 -26.20 3.29 24.01
CA ILE A 281 -25.47 2.44 24.98
C ILE A 281 -25.27 3.16 26.33
N ALA A 282 -25.01 4.47 26.29
CA ALA A 282 -24.81 5.27 27.49
C ALA A 282 -26.11 5.56 28.27
N THR A 283 -27.25 5.65 27.58
CA THR A 283 -28.55 6.01 28.19
C THR A 283 -29.45 4.81 28.51
N ALA A 284 -29.34 3.70 27.77
CA ALA A 284 -30.20 2.52 27.92
C ALA A 284 -29.95 1.69 29.19
N GLY A 285 -29.08 2.14 30.09
CA GLY A 285 -28.92 1.59 31.44
C GLY A 285 -28.21 0.22 31.53
N THR A 286 -27.83 -0.39 30.41
CA THR A 286 -27.14 -1.69 30.38
C THR A 286 -25.63 -1.58 30.58
N THR A 287 -25.03 -0.39 30.38
CA THR A 287 -23.58 -0.16 30.53
C THR A 287 -23.26 1.25 31.08
N ASN A 288 -22.01 1.49 31.47
CA ASN A 288 -21.53 2.78 32.01
C ASN A 288 -21.12 3.76 30.89
N PHE A 289 -21.25 5.07 31.14
CA PHE A 289 -20.76 6.14 30.24
C PHE A 289 -19.28 5.95 29.82
N ALA A 290 -18.44 5.52 30.76
CA ALA A 290 -17.03 5.22 30.50
C ALA A 290 -16.84 4.11 29.44
N PHE A 291 -17.75 3.13 29.37
CA PHE A 291 -17.71 2.08 28.36
C PHE A 291 -18.03 2.63 26.97
N ALA A 292 -19.08 3.45 26.83
CA ALA A 292 -19.42 4.10 25.56
C ALA A 292 -18.30 5.02 25.06
N LEU A 293 -17.68 5.80 25.96
CA LEU A 293 -16.54 6.66 25.64
C LEU A 293 -15.33 5.84 25.16
N THR A 294 -14.98 4.77 25.88
CA THR A 294 -13.85 3.90 25.51
C THR A 294 -14.09 3.22 24.16
N LEU A 295 -15.33 2.78 23.91
CA LEU A 295 -15.72 2.16 22.64
C LEU A 295 -15.59 3.14 21.47
N SER A 296 -16.05 4.38 21.62
CA SER A 296 -15.92 5.42 20.57
C SER A 296 -14.47 5.80 20.27
N MET A 297 -13.62 5.87 21.32
CA MET A 297 -12.19 6.11 21.18
C MET A 297 -11.50 4.94 20.47
N ALA A 298 -11.86 3.70 20.84
CA ALA A 298 -11.30 2.49 20.24
C ALA A 298 -11.67 2.38 18.75
N THR A 299 -12.93 2.62 18.38
CA THR A 299 -13.36 2.56 16.97
C THR A 299 -12.70 3.65 16.12
N SER A 300 -12.57 4.86 16.65
CA SER A 300 -11.85 5.96 15.98
C SER A 300 -10.37 5.63 15.78
N LEU A 301 -9.71 5.09 16.81
CA LEU A 301 -8.30 4.68 16.75
C LEU A 301 -8.10 3.57 15.72
N ILE A 302 -8.95 2.55 15.71
CA ILE A 302 -8.88 1.44 14.75
C ILE A 302 -9.02 1.95 13.31
N MET A 303 -10.02 2.81 13.04
CA MET A 303 -10.24 3.34 11.69
C MET A 303 -9.07 4.19 11.19
N ILE A 304 -8.55 5.09 12.04
CA ILE A 304 -7.39 5.92 11.70
C ILE A 304 -6.13 5.06 11.55
N GLY A 305 -5.96 4.07 12.42
CA GLY A 305 -4.83 3.13 12.38
C GLY A 305 -4.77 2.35 11.08
N ILE A 306 -5.90 1.75 10.66
CA ILE A 306 -5.98 1.00 9.39
C ILE A 306 -5.68 1.91 8.20
N PHE A 307 -6.22 3.14 8.20
CA PHE A 307 -5.96 4.11 7.12
C PHE A 307 -4.48 4.51 7.03
N ASN A 308 -3.82 4.70 8.17
CA ASN A 308 -2.40 5.03 8.23
C ASN A 308 -1.54 3.86 7.74
N VAL A 309 -1.90 2.63 8.08
CA VAL A 309 -1.24 1.42 7.57
C VAL A 309 -1.43 1.30 6.05
N GLU A 310 -2.64 1.50 5.52
CA GLU A 310 -2.89 1.54 4.08
C GLU A 310 -1.99 2.56 3.38
N LYS A 311 -1.92 3.79 3.92
CA LYS A 311 -1.10 4.87 3.39
C LYS A 311 0.39 4.54 3.42
N ALA A 312 0.88 3.92 4.49
CA ALA A 312 2.28 3.52 4.63
C ALA A 312 2.66 2.38 3.67
N LEU A 313 1.74 1.45 3.40
CA LEU A 313 1.95 0.32 2.48
C LEU A 313 1.81 0.71 1.00
N GLU A 314 1.22 1.87 0.70
CA GLU A 314 0.93 2.31 -0.65
C GLU A 314 2.18 2.58 -1.50
N ASP A 315 3.25 3.12 -0.91
CA ASP A 315 4.53 3.33 -1.58
C ASP A 315 5.66 2.62 -0.83
N PRO A 316 5.97 1.36 -1.20
CA PRO A 316 7.02 0.61 -0.53
C PRO A 316 8.41 1.19 -0.77
N PHE A 317 8.61 2.10 -1.72
CA PHE A 317 9.92 2.65 -2.07
C PHE A 317 10.22 4.01 -1.41
N THR A 318 9.28 4.55 -0.64
CA THR A 318 9.50 5.76 0.15
C THR A 318 10.28 5.45 1.42
N GLU A 319 11.11 6.40 1.86
CA GLU A 319 11.88 6.24 3.11
C GLU A 319 11.10 6.63 4.36
N GLU A 320 9.90 7.20 4.19
CA GLU A 320 9.00 7.66 5.26
C GLU A 320 8.43 6.51 6.12
N GLY A 321 8.27 5.31 5.55
CA GLY A 321 7.72 4.16 6.27
C GLY A 321 8.76 3.40 7.09
N LEU A 322 8.37 2.92 8.27
CA LEU A 322 9.19 2.02 9.11
C LEU A 322 9.56 0.74 8.35
N ASP A 323 8.61 0.18 7.60
CA ASP A 323 8.75 -1.06 6.82
C ASP A 323 9.10 -0.85 5.34
N GLY A 324 9.53 0.36 4.98
CA GLY A 324 9.89 0.72 3.60
C GLY A 324 11.08 -0.07 3.05
N VAL A 325 11.03 -0.36 1.74
CA VAL A 325 12.17 -0.89 0.98
C VAL A 325 13.27 0.16 0.93
N LYS A 326 14.37 -0.11 1.64
CA LYS A 326 15.57 0.74 1.60
C LYS A 326 16.30 0.56 0.27
N VAL A 327 15.82 1.28 -0.76
CA VAL A 327 16.29 1.21 -2.14
C VAL A 327 17.79 1.45 -2.23
N GLU A 328 18.30 2.47 -1.55
CA GLU A 328 19.72 2.82 -1.59
C GLU A 328 20.63 1.69 -1.10
N ARG A 329 20.30 1.10 0.05
CA ARG A 329 21.02 -0.07 0.57
C ARG A 329 20.94 -1.26 -0.38
N ALA A 330 19.81 -1.46 -1.04
CA ALA A 330 19.64 -2.53 -2.01
C ALA A 330 20.49 -2.30 -3.27
N MET A 331 20.54 -1.07 -3.78
CA MET A 331 21.35 -0.71 -4.95
C MET A 331 22.85 -0.85 -4.64
N HIS A 332 23.32 -0.34 -3.49
CA HIS A 332 24.72 -0.50 -3.08
C HIS A 332 25.12 -1.98 -2.97
N ARG A 333 24.30 -2.84 -2.37
CA ARG A 333 24.58 -4.29 -2.30
C ARG A 333 24.66 -4.99 -3.67
N ILE A 334 23.99 -4.45 -4.69
CA ILE A 334 24.09 -4.95 -6.06
C ILE A 334 25.38 -4.43 -6.68
N LEU A 335 25.71 -3.16 -6.46
CA LEU A 335 26.96 -2.55 -6.91
C LEU A 335 28.18 -3.30 -6.38
N ASP A 336 28.23 -3.54 -5.06
CA ASP A 336 29.31 -4.30 -4.41
C ASP A 336 29.45 -5.69 -5.02
N ALA A 337 28.34 -6.33 -5.43
CA ALA A 337 28.38 -7.64 -6.05
C ALA A 337 28.92 -7.61 -7.49
N LEU A 338 28.69 -6.51 -8.22
CA LEU A 338 29.27 -6.28 -9.53
C LEU A 338 30.74 -5.87 -9.46
N ASP A 339 31.22 -5.39 -8.30
CA ASP A 339 32.62 -5.06 -8.07
C ASP A 339 33.50 -6.27 -7.76
N VAL A 340 32.90 -7.38 -7.31
CA VAL A 340 33.61 -8.64 -7.03
C VAL A 340 33.91 -9.45 -8.30
N VAL A 341 33.16 -9.22 -9.39
CA VAL A 341 33.30 -9.93 -10.68
C VAL A 341 34.29 -9.21 -11.60
#